data_AF-T1K664-F1
#
_entry.id   AF-T1K664-F1
#
_cell.length_a   1.000
_cell.length_b   1.000
_cell.length_c   1.000
_cell.angle_alpha   90.00
_cell.angle_beta   90.00
_cell.angle_gamma   90.00
#
_symmetry.space_group_name_H-M   'P 1'
#
loop_
_entity.id
_entity.type
_entity.pdbx_description
1 polymer ?
#
loop_
_entity_poly.entity_id
_entity_poly.type
_entity_poly.pdbx_seq_one_letter_code
_entity_poly.pdbx_strand_id
1 'polypeptide(L)' 'MYRNQNVVLRCNRCTMHKSESLEVSLSARWTCNICGLAQPMLRIYHYGTVAECHSYVSILNSRIRNTMRG' A
#
# COMPACT_ATOMS: atom_id res chain seq x y z
N MET A 1 7.57 19.37 9.74
CA MET A 1 7.90 18.10 10.43
C MET A 1 6.89 17.04 9.97
N TYR A 2 7.23 16.21 8.98
CA TYR A 2 6.36 15.14 8.45
C TYR A 2 6.87 13.73 8.83
N ARG A 3 7.76 13.66 9.83
CA ARG A 3 8.30 12.39 10.33
C ARG A 3 7.13 11.61 10.94
N ASN A 4 6.83 10.44 10.36
CA ASN A 4 5.82 9.43 10.79
C ASN A 4 4.51 9.36 9.99
N GLN A 5 4.45 9.94 8.79
CA GLN A 5 3.29 9.76 7.91
C GLN A 5 3.56 8.74 6.81
N ASN A 6 2.59 7.84 6.64
CA ASN A 6 2.58 6.78 5.65
C ASN A 6 1.42 6.98 4.68
N VAL A 7 1.53 6.32 3.53
CA VAL A 7 0.48 6.22 2.53
C VAL A 7 0.14 4.77 2.26
N VAL A 8 -1.09 4.53 1.83
CA VAL A 8 -1.53 3.22 1.35
C VAL A 8 -1.55 3.21 -0.17
N LEU A 9 -0.85 2.23 -0.76
CA LEU A 9 -0.74 2.02 -2.20
C LEU A 9 -1.33 0.66 -2.57
N ARG A 10 -1.77 0.52 -3.83
CA ARG A 10 -2.28 -0.73 -4.40
C ARG A 10 -1.34 -1.23 -5.49
N CYS A 11 -0.99 -2.51 -5.45
CA CYS A 11 -0.22 -3.15 -6.50
C CYS A 11 -1.07 -3.35 -7.76
N ASN A 12 -0.55 -2.96 -8.91
CA ASN A 12 -1.22 -3.09 -10.21
C ASN A 12 -1.33 -4.54 -10.70
N ARG A 13 -0.46 -5.44 -10.20
CA ARG A 13 -0.45 -6.86 -10.60
C ARG A 13 -1.27 -7.74 -9.67
N CYS A 14 -0.93 -7.79 -8.40
CA CYS A 14 -1.61 -8.68 -7.44
C CYS A 14 -2.78 -8.01 -6.72
N THR A 15 -3.07 -6.73 -7.01
CA THR A 15 -4.16 -5.93 -6.40
C THR A 15 -4.09 -5.71 -4.89
N MET A 16 -3.10 -6.28 -4.22
CA MET A 16 -2.88 -6.15 -2.79
C MET A 16 -2.38 -4.76 -2.42
N HIS A 17 -2.74 -4.33 -1.21
CA HIS A 17 -2.40 -3.04 -0.65
C HIS A 17 -1.18 -3.14 0.27
N LYS A 18 -0.40 -2.06 0.34
CA LYS A 18 0.78 -1.92 1.20
C LYS A 18 0.82 -0.51 1.81
N SER A 19 1.29 -0.41 3.04
CA SER A 19 1.69 0.85 3.68
C SER A 19 3.15 1.16 3.34
N GLU A 20 3.42 2.39 2.94
CA GLU A 20 4.77 2.87 2.63
C GLU A 20 4.98 4.25 3.25
N SER A 21 6.22 4.58 3.62
CA SER A 21 6.50 5.93 4.13
C SER A 21 6.25 6.97 3.04
N LEU A 22 5.75 8.15 3.44
CA LEU A 22 5.52 9.25 2.50
C LEU A 22 6.81 9.65 1.76
N GLU A 23 7.93 9.66 2.47
CA GLU A 23 9.26 9.98 1.90
C GLU A 23 9.67 8.99 0.80
N VAL A 24 9.50 7.68 1.03
CA VAL A 24 9.74 6.67 0.00
C VAL A 24 8.75 6.81 -1.16
N SER A 25 7.52 7.21 -0.87
CA SER A 25 6.49 7.40 -1.90
C SER A 25 6.77 8.59 -2.82
N LEU A 26 7.47 9.62 -2.34
CA LEU A 26 7.95 10.75 -3.15
C LEU A 26 9.00 10.32 -4.19
N SER A 27 9.65 9.16 -4.03
CA SER A 27 10.57 8.60 -5.05
C SER A 27 9.86 8.06 -6.31
N ALA A 28 8.53 8.15 -6.36
CA ALA A 28 7.64 7.78 -7.47
C ALA A 28 7.63 6.29 -7.86
N ARG A 29 8.49 5.45 -7.28
CA ARG A 29 8.55 4.00 -7.55
C ARG A 29 8.58 3.22 -6.24
N TRP A 30 7.90 2.08 -6.22
CA TRP A 30 7.90 1.18 -5.08
C TRP A 30 7.80 -0.28 -5.54
N THR A 31 8.27 -1.19 -4.70
CA THR A 31 8.25 -2.63 -4.97
C THR A 31 7.17 -3.30 -4.14
N CYS A 32 6.34 -4.10 -4.80
CA CYS A 32 5.34 -4.90 -4.11
C CYS A 32 6.01 -6.08 -3.39
N ASN A 33 5.97 -6.11 -2.06
CA ASN A 33 6.57 -7.20 -1.27
C ASN A 33 5.87 -8.57 -1.45
N ILE A 34 4.71 -8.61 -2.11
CA ILE A 34 3.94 -9.84 -2.33
C ILE A 34 4.29 -10.48 -3.68
N CYS A 35 4.33 -9.69 -4.76
CA CYS A 35 4.59 -10.21 -6.11
C CYS A 35 5.94 -9.79 -6.70
N GLY A 36 6.74 -9.01 -5.97
CA GLY A 36 8.06 -8.54 -6.39
C GLY A 36 8.06 -7.46 -7.47
N LEU A 37 6.88 -7.00 -7.94
CA LEU A 37 6.81 -6.01 -9.01
C LEU A 37 7.25 -4.62 -8.54
N ALA A 38 8.34 -4.11 -9.12
CA ALA A 38 8.70 -2.71 -9.08
C ALA A 38 7.80 -1.90 -10.02
N GLN A 39 7.06 -0.94 -9.50
CA GLN A 39 6.02 -0.22 -10.24
C GLN A 39 5.97 1.27 -9.87
N PRO A 40 5.44 2.12 -10.77
CA PRO A 40 5.21 3.52 -10.42
C PRO A 40 4.09 3.65 -9.38
N MET A 41 4.15 4.72 -8.60
CA MET A 41 3.04 5.13 -7.75
C MET A 41 1.94 5.77 -8.61
N LEU A 42 0.81 5.10 -8.77
CA LEU A 42 -0.32 5.63 -9.56
C LEU A 42 -1.31 6.42 -8.71
N ARG A 43 -1.64 5.91 -7.51
CA ARG A 43 -2.68 6.49 -6.65
C ARG A 43 -2.40 6.18 -5.19
N ILE A 44 -2.59 7.18 -4.35
CA ILE A 44 -2.64 7.06 -2.89
C ILE A 44 -4.09 6.78 -2.49
N TYR A 45 -4.30 5.70 -1.74
CA TYR A 45 -5.63 5.27 -1.28
C TYR A 45 -5.97 5.81 0.11
N HIS A 46 -4.96 6.03 0.94
CA HIS A 46 -5.11 6.57 2.27
C HIS A 46 -3.80 7.25 2.72
N TYR A 47 -3.91 8.23 3.62
CA TYR A 47 -2.81 8.95 4.22
C TYR A 47 -3.04 9.01 5.72
N GLY A 48 -2.01 8.70 6.51
CA GLY A 48 -2.15 8.75 7.97
C GLY A 48 -0.89 8.30 8.68
N THR A 49 -1.03 8.02 9.96
CA THR A 49 0.02 7.37 10.75
C THR A 49 0.29 5.95 10.26
N VAL A 50 1.42 5.38 10.68
CA VAL A 50 1.76 3.98 10.42
C VAL A 50 0.64 3.05 10.89
N ALA A 51 0.13 3.24 12.12
CA ALA A 51 -0.91 2.39 12.69
C ALA A 51 -2.23 2.43 11.87
N GLU A 52 -2.67 3.62 11.48
CA GLU A 52 -3.87 3.80 10.64
C GLU A 52 -3.69 3.12 9.27
N CYS A 53 -2.55 3.34 8.62
CA CYS A 53 -2.27 2.73 7.32
C CYS A 53 -2.20 1.19 7.40
N HIS A 54 -1.59 0.63 8.44
CA HIS A 54 -1.52 -0.82 8.63
C HIS A 54 -2.91 -1.43 8.89
N SER A 55 -3.74 -0.78 9.70
CA SER A 55 -5.12 -1.19 9.92
C SER A 55 -5.92 -1.17 8.62
N TYR A 56 -5.79 -0.09 7.84
CA TYR A 56 -6.48 0.06 6.54
C TYR A 56 -6.03 -1.00 5.52
N VAL A 57 -4.73 -1.26 5.42
CA VAL A 57 -4.17 -2.32 4.57
C VAL A 57 -4.72 -3.70 4.93
N SER A 58 -4.80 -4.02 6.23
CA SER A 58 -5.35 -5.29 6.71
C SER A 58 -6.81 -5.48 6.28
N ILE A 59 -7.63 -4.42 6.44
CA ILE A 59 -9.04 -4.42 6.04
C ILE A 59 -9.17 -4.61 4.52
N LEU A 60 -8.39 -3.88 3.72
CA LEU A 60 -8.46 -3.99 2.26
C LEU A 60 -8.02 -5.37 1.75
N ASN A 61 -6.93 -5.90 2.31
CA ASN A 61 -6.38 -7.19 1.89
C ASN A 61 -7.23 -8.38 2.34
N SER A 62 -7.92 -8.30 3.49
CA SER A 62 -8.86 -9.34 3.91
C SER A 62 -10.03 -9.51 2.92
N ARG A 63 -10.51 -8.40 2.34
CA ARG A 63 -11.55 -8.41 1.30
C ARG A 63 -11.08 -9.07 0.00
N ILE A 64 -9.84 -8.81 -0.43
CA ILE A 64 -9.25 -9.40 -1.65
C ILE A 64 -9.04 -10.90 -1.51
N ARG A 65 -8.59 -11.37 -0.33
CA ARG A 65 -8.40 -12.81 -0.08
C ARG A 65 -9.69 -13.61 -0.17
N ASN A 66 -10.83 -13.00 0.19
CA ASN A 66 -12.14 -13.64 0.06
C ASN A 66 -12.60 -13.75 -1.40
N THR A 67 -12.05 -12.92 -2.31
CA THR A 67 -12.38 -12.95 -3.74
C THR A 67 -11.57 -14.00 -4.52
N MET A 68 -10.40 -14.42 -4.01
CA MET A 68 -9.57 -15.46 -4.64
C MET A 68 -9.92 -16.90 -4.18
N ARG A 69 -10.99 -17.06 -3.40
CA ARG A 69 -11.41 -18.34 -2.82
C ARG A 69 -12.76 -18.84 -3.37
N GLY A 70 -13.25 -18.20 -4.43
CA GLY A 70 -14.44 -18.59 -5.19
C GLY A 70 -14.07 -19.04 -6.59
#